data_AF-A0AAZ3RU15-F1
#
_entry.id   AF-A0AAZ3RU15-F1
#
_cell.length_a   1.000
_cell.length_b   1.000
_cell.length_c   1.000
_cell.angle_alpha   90.00
_cell.angle_beta   90.00
_cell.angle_gamma   90.00
#
_symmetry.space_group_name_H-M   'P 1'
#
loop_
_entity.id
_entity.type
_entity.pdbx_description
1 polymer ?
#
loop_
_entity_poly.entity_id
_entity_poly.type
_entity_poly.pdbx_seq_one_letter_code
_entity_poly.pdbx_strand_id
1 'polypeptide(L)' 'ITGESTPSTSGWFEVKVNGKLVHSKKEGSGFVDNEQKMATLVDAIDKVLGK' A
#
# COMPACT_ATOMS: atom_id res chain seq x y z
N ILE A 1 3.69 12.96 2.82
CA ILE A 1 2.80 11.86 2.41
C ILE A 1 1.71 12.49 1.57
N THR A 2 1.66 12.20 0.28
CA THR A 2 0.59 12.67 -0.63
C THR A 2 -0.39 11.53 -0.82
N GLY A 3 -1.69 11.83 -0.79
CA GLY A 3 -2.75 10.87 -1.09
C GLY A 3 -3.53 11.35 -2.30
N GLU A 4 -3.65 10.51 -3.31
CA GLU A 4 -4.43 10.80 -4.51
C GLU A 4 -5.67 9.92 -4.51
N SER A 5 -6.84 10.54 -4.61
CA SER A 5 -8.08 9.78 -4.79
C SER A 5 -8.21 9.37 -6.25
N THR A 6 -8.67 8.14 -6.49
CA THR A 6 -8.97 7.66 -7.84
C THR A 6 -10.17 8.44 -8.41
N PRO A 7 -10.01 9.22 -9.50
CA PRO A 7 -11.01 10.20 -9.93
C PRO A 7 -12.39 9.61 -10.28
N SER A 8 -12.42 8.37 -10.78
CA SER A 8 -13.61 7.72 -11.32
C SER A 8 -13.95 6.40 -10.62
N THR A 9 -13.23 6.04 -9.55
CA THR A 9 -13.36 4.70 -8.95
C THR A 9 -13.25 4.81 -7.45
N SER A 10 -14.18 4.21 -6.72
CA SER A 10 -14.16 4.15 -5.27
C SER A 10 -13.71 2.77 -4.79
N GLY A 11 -13.26 2.69 -3.54
CA GLY A 11 -12.92 1.42 -2.91
C GLY A 11 -11.55 0.84 -3.26
N TRP A 12 -10.76 1.50 -4.11
CA TRP A 12 -9.36 1.16 -4.37
C TRP A 12 -8.45 1.74 -3.29
N PHE A 13 -7.43 0.98 -2.94
CA PHE A 13 -6.36 1.41 -2.06
C PHE A 13 -5.09 0.74 -2.55
N GLU A 14 -4.18 1.53 -3.09
CA GLU A 14 -2.90 1.07 -3.62
C GLU A 14 -1.77 1.83 -2.94
N VAL A 15 -0.76 1.09 -2.47
CA VAL A 15 0.42 1.67 -1.86
C VAL A 15 1.60 1.38 -2.75
N LYS A 16 2.30 2.43 -3.16
CA LYS A 16 3.52 2.36 -3.94
C LYS A 16 4.66 2.98 -3.14
N VAL A 17 5.77 2.28 -3.06
CA VAL A 17 7.00 2.75 -2.42
C VAL A 17 8.07 2.80 -3.49
N ASN A 18 8.61 4.00 -3.78
CA ASN A 18 9.57 4.25 -4.85
C ASN A 18 9.13 3.66 -6.22
N GLY A 19 7.85 3.81 -6.55
CA GLY A 19 7.26 3.30 -7.80
C GLY A 19 6.89 1.80 -7.79
N LYS A 20 7.32 1.02 -6.79
CA LYS A 20 6.96 -0.40 -6.65
C LYS A 20 5.64 -0.55 -5.90
N LEU A 21 4.70 -1.31 -6.45
CA LEU A 21 3.43 -1.66 -5.78
C LEU A 21 3.70 -2.62 -4.62
N VAL A 22 3.29 -2.25 -3.41
CA VAL A 22 3.47 -3.05 -2.19
C VAL A 22 2.15 -3.54 -1.59
N HIS A 23 1.04 -2.90 -1.94
CA HIS A 23 -0.31 -3.36 -1.59
C HIS A 23 -1.30 -2.87 -2.63
N SER A 24 -2.28 -3.72 -2.99
CA SER A 24 -3.39 -3.31 -3.82
C SER A 24 -4.67 -4.03 -3.39
N LYS A 25 -5.63 -3.24 -2.92
CA LYS A 25 -6.97 -3.75 -2.64
C LYS A 25 -7.67 -4.21 -3.94
N LYS A 26 -7.30 -3.62 -5.09
CA LYS A 26 -7.83 -3.99 -6.41
C LYS A 26 -7.40 -5.41 -6.80
N GLU A 27 -6.15 -5.77 -6.55
CA GLU A 27 -5.57 -7.10 -6.85
C GLU A 27 -5.89 -8.15 -5.77
N GLY A 28 -6.82 -7.86 -4.84
CA GLY A 28 -7.30 -8.82 -3.85
C GLY A 28 -6.56 -8.83 -2.51
N SER A 29 -5.62 -7.92 -2.26
CA SER A 29 -4.98 -7.81 -0.93
C SER A 29 -5.93 -7.39 0.19
N GLY A 30 -7.12 -6.89 -0.18
CA GLY A 30 -8.14 -6.45 0.77
C GLY A 30 -7.76 -5.18 1.53
N PHE A 31 -8.39 -4.96 2.68
CA PHE A 31 -8.04 -3.87 3.59
C PHE A 31 -6.78 -4.22 4.39
N VAL A 32 -6.00 -3.22 4.79
CA VAL A 32 -4.90 -3.38 5.77
C VAL A 32 -5.51 -3.37 7.17
N ASP A 33 -6.16 -4.48 7.52
CA ASP A 33 -7.00 -4.62 8.72
C ASP A 33 -6.40 -5.57 9.77
N ASN A 34 -5.19 -6.08 9.52
CA ASN A 34 -4.48 -6.94 10.45
C ASN A 34 -2.99 -6.60 10.49
N GLU A 35 -2.34 -7.07 11.56
CA GLU A 35 -0.93 -6.79 11.84
C GLU A 35 -0.01 -7.36 10.75
N GLN A 36 -0.32 -8.51 10.17
CA GLN A 36 0.51 -9.12 9.13
C GLN A 36 0.57 -8.26 7.86
N LYS A 37 -0.57 -7.71 7.42
CA LYS A 37 -0.66 -6.80 6.27
C LYS A 37 0.04 -5.48 6.57
N MET A 38 -0.12 -4.96 7.78
CA MET A 38 0.58 -3.74 8.21
C MET A 38 2.10 -3.94 8.24
N ALA A 39 2.57 -5.05 8.82
CA ALA A 39 3.98 -5.40 8.87
C ALA A 39 4.60 -5.53 7.47
N THR A 40 3.88 -6.13 6.52
CA THR A 40 4.33 -6.24 5.12
C THR A 40 4.55 -4.87 4.47
N LEU A 41 3.65 -3.91 4.73
CA LEU A 41 3.79 -2.54 4.27
C LEU A 41 5.02 -1.86 4.88
N VAL A 42 5.17 -1.98 6.20
CA VAL A 42 6.26 -1.34 6.95
C VAL A 42 7.61 -1.90 6.52
N ASP A 43 7.75 -3.22 6.38
CA ASP A 43 8.98 -3.87 5.89
C ASP A 43 9.34 -3.40 4.47
N ALA A 44 8.34 -3.25 3.59
CA ALA A 44 8.59 -2.73 2.24
C ALA A 44 9.02 -1.26 2.24
N ILE A 45 8.52 -0.46 3.17
CA ILE A 45 8.93 0.94 3.38
C ILE A 45 10.35 0.99 3.96
N ASP A 46 10.64 0.23 5.00
CA ASP A 46 11.93 0.21 5.69
C ASP A 46 13.06 -0.26 4.76
N LYS A 47 12.81 -1.29 3.93
CA LYS A 47 13.75 -1.72 2.89
C LYS A 47 14.11 -0.62 1.89
N VAL A 48 13.18 0.28 1.59
CA VAL A 48 13.44 1.41 0.68
C VAL A 48 14.11 2.57 1.41
N LEU A 49 13.78 2.79 2.68
CA LEU A 49 14.42 3.80 3.52
C LEU A 49 15.82 3.38 4.02
N GLY A 50 16.21 2.12 3.83
CA GLY A 50 17.49 1.58 4.28
C GLY A 50 17.60 1.50 5.80
N LYS A 51 16.47 1.28 6.48
CA LYS A 51 16.41 1.11 7.94
C LYS A 51 16.50 -0.34 8.36
#